data_AF-A0A3E5A5M0-F1
#
_entry.id   AF-A0A3E5A5M0-F1
#
_cell.length_a   1.000
_cell.length_b   1.000
_cell.length_c   1.000
_cell.angle_alpha   90.00
_cell.angle_beta   90.00
_cell.angle_gamma   90.00
#
_symmetry.space_group_name_H-M   'P 1'
#
loop_
_entity.id
_entity.type
_entity.pdbx_description
1 polymer ?
#
loop_
_entity_poly.entity_id
_entity_poly.type
_entity_poly.pdbx_seq_one_letter_code
_entity_poly.pdbx_strand_id
1 'polypeptide(L)'
;MTKYYLKMDNIMKNMFVVALNDELQTQSEQDECLEETKALLKKVSEYDLAQKRLQITAGEQRQIRKALNRLRSKYLAAGRYSDGIDKVIIQVAKPNTSRHMFW
;
A
#
# COMPACT_ATOMS: atom_id res chain seq x y z
N MET A 1 13.32 -4.10 14.82
CA MET A 1 12.24 -4.12 13.80
C MET A 1 11.34 -2.91 13.96
N THR A 2 11.31 -2.01 12.98
CA THR A 2 10.32 -0.93 12.91
C THR A 2 8.96 -1.52 12.51
N LYS A 3 7.95 -1.40 13.38
CA LYS A 3 6.57 -1.78 13.09
C LYS A 3 5.83 -0.57 12.53
N TYR A 4 5.24 -0.70 11.34
CA TYR A 4 4.44 0.35 10.73
C TYR A 4 2.96 0.09 11.02
N TYR A 5 2.26 1.13 11.48
CA TYR A 5 0.81 1.07 11.67
C TYR A 5 0.16 1.90 10.59
N LEU A 6 -0.65 1.31 9.71
CA LEU A 6 -1.40 2.09 8.72
C LEU A 6 -2.88 2.14 9.11
N LYS A 7 -3.42 3.34 9.30
CA LYS A 7 -4.87 3.53 9.34
C LYS A 7 -5.36 3.58 7.90
N MET A 8 -6.21 2.63 7.52
CA MET A 8 -6.81 2.54 6.19
C MET A 8 -8.30 2.88 6.26
N ASP A 9 -8.75 3.70 5.32
CA ASP A 9 -10.18 3.92 5.03
C ASP A 9 -10.58 3.04 3.82
N ASN A 10 -11.88 2.87 3.56
CA ASN A 10 -12.37 2.05 2.44
C ASN A 10 -11.73 2.39 1.08
N ILE A 11 -11.52 3.69 0.82
CA ILE A 11 -10.89 4.17 -0.41
C ILE A 11 -9.44 3.67 -0.49
N MET A 12 -8.68 3.79 0.61
CA MET A 12 -7.31 3.30 0.68
C MET A 12 -7.24 1.79 0.51
N LYS A 13 -8.12 1.02 1.17
CA LYS A 13 -8.18 -0.44 1.03
C LYS A 13 -8.39 -0.85 -0.43
N ASN A 14 -9.40 -0.28 -1.09
CA ASN A 14 -9.68 -0.58 -2.49
C ASN A 14 -8.50 -0.19 -3.39
N MET A 15 -7.88 0.94 -3.11
CA MET A 15 -6.73 1.42 -3.86
C MET A 15 -5.49 0.53 -3.69
N PHE A 16 -5.24 0.01 -2.48
CA PHE A 16 -4.18 -0.98 -2.25
C PHE A 16 -4.46 -2.28 -2.97
N VAL A 17 -5.71 -2.77 -2.94
CA VAL A 17 -6.09 -3.99 -3.67
C VAL A 17 -5.83 -3.82 -5.17
N VAL A 18 -6.22 -2.68 -5.76
CA VAL A 18 -5.95 -2.40 -7.18
C VAL A 18 -4.45 -2.30 -7.46
N ALA A 19 -3.69 -1.55 -6.65
CA ALA A 19 -2.25 -1.38 -6.84
C ALA A 19 -1.47 -2.70 -6.69
N LEU A 20 -1.80 -3.51 -5.69
CA LEU A 20 -1.14 -4.80 -5.43
C LEU A 20 -1.52 -5.85 -6.48
N ASN A 21 -2.77 -5.88 -6.95
CA ASN A 21 -3.15 -6.75 -8.07
C ASN A 21 -2.40 -6.39 -9.35
N ASP A 22 -2.24 -5.10 -9.63
CA ASP A 22 -1.49 -4.63 -10.79
C ASP A 22 0.02 -4.97 -10.69
N GLU A 23 0.58 -4.86 -9.48
CA GLU A 23 1.95 -5.30 -9.23
C GLU A 23 2.10 -6.82 -9.36
N LEU A 24 1.13 -7.61 -8.86
CA LEU A 24 1.12 -9.07 -9.02
C LEU A 24 1.07 -9.50 -10.48
N GLN A 25 0.26 -8.83 -11.31
CA GLN A 25 0.23 -9.10 -12.74
C GLN A 25 1.59 -8.82 -13.39
N THR A 26 2.19 -7.67 -13.07
CA THR A 26 3.52 -7.33 -13.58
C THR A 26 4.62 -8.26 -13.05
N GLN A 27 4.50 -8.75 -11.81
CA GLN A 27 5.43 -9.72 -11.22
C GLN A 27 5.22 -11.12 -11.81
N SER A 28 4.00 -11.50 -12.16
CA SER A 28 3.73 -12.77 -12.86
C SER A 28 4.33 -12.81 -14.26
N GLU A 29 4.49 -11.64 -14.90
CA GLU A 29 5.22 -11.50 -16.16
C GLU A 29 6.75 -11.53 -15.98
N GLN A 30 7.25 -11.26 -14.77
CA GLN A 30 8.68 -11.14 -14.44
C GLN A 30 9.22 -12.30 -13.58
N ASP A 31 8.38 -13.28 -13.22
CA ASP A 31 8.67 -14.47 -12.39
C ASP A 31 9.39 -14.21 -11.05
N GLU A 32 9.42 -12.96 -10.57
CA GLU A 32 10.10 -12.57 -9.33
C GLU A 32 9.13 -12.14 -8.21
N CYS A 33 9.34 -12.70 -7.01
CA CYS A 33 8.76 -12.30 -5.71
C CYS A 33 7.21 -12.25 -5.61
N LEU A 34 6.53 -13.17 -6.27
CA LEU A 34 5.07 -13.30 -6.28
C LEU A 34 4.46 -13.61 -4.89
N GLU A 35 5.15 -14.39 -4.06
CA GLU A 35 4.62 -14.90 -2.79
C GLU A 35 4.48 -13.83 -1.71
N GLU A 36 5.43 -12.89 -1.61
CA GLU A 36 5.37 -11.80 -0.64
C GLU A 36 4.20 -10.84 -0.95
N THR A 37 4.04 -10.49 -2.23
CA THR A 37 2.96 -9.59 -2.68
C THR A 37 1.59 -10.24 -2.55
N LYS A 38 1.48 -11.56 -2.81
CA LYS A 38 0.24 -12.33 -2.58
C LYS A 38 -0.12 -12.40 -1.09
N ALA A 39 0.86 -12.67 -0.22
CA ALA A 39 0.64 -12.70 1.22
C ALA A 39 0.19 -11.33 1.74
N LEU A 40 0.78 -10.26 1.23
CA LEU A 40 0.39 -8.89 1.55
C LEU A 40 -1.02 -8.56 1.04
N LEU A 41 -1.36 -8.94 -0.20
CA LEU A 41 -2.70 -8.75 -0.75
C LEU A 41 -3.74 -9.46 0.12
N LYS A 42 -3.49 -10.70 0.52
CA LYS A 42 -4.37 -11.48 1.40
C LYS A 42 -4.55 -10.80 2.76
N LYS A 43 -3.47 -10.27 3.35
CA LYS A 43 -3.56 -9.48 4.59
C LYS A 43 -4.41 -8.21 4.41
N VAL A 44 -4.23 -7.48 3.30
CA VAL A 44 -4.99 -6.25 3.03
C VAL A 44 -6.46 -6.55 2.72
N SER A 45 -6.76 -7.66 2.04
CA SER A 45 -8.14 -8.05 1.71
C SER A 45 -8.90 -8.57 2.94
N GLU A 46 -8.26 -9.43 3.74
CA GLU A 46 -8.80 -9.97 5.00
C GLU A 46 -8.85 -8.93 6.13
N TYR A 47 -8.14 -7.81 6.00
CA TYR A 47 -8.18 -6.74 6.98
C TYR A 47 -9.59 -6.16 7.11
N ASP A 48 -10.18 -6.34 8.29
CA ASP A 48 -11.46 -5.77 8.66
C ASP A 48 -11.31 -4.30 9.07
N LEU A 49 -12.19 -3.42 8.60
CA LEU A 49 -12.20 -1.99 8.96
C LEU A 49 -12.48 -1.76 10.44
N ALA A 50 -13.05 -2.76 11.13
CA ALA A 50 -13.17 -2.77 12.58
C ALA A 50 -11.80 -2.73 13.28
N GLN A 51 -10.77 -3.33 12.66
CA GLN A 51 -9.39 -3.10 13.06
C GLN A 51 -9.01 -1.70 12.58
N LYS A 52 -8.66 -0.80 13.50
CA LYS A 52 -8.34 0.60 13.17
C LYS A 52 -6.91 0.79 12.61
N ARG A 53 -6.04 -0.22 12.73
CA ARG A 53 -4.64 -0.18 12.29
C ARG A 53 -4.15 -1.53 11.73
N LEU A 54 -3.67 -1.53 10.48
CA LEU A 54 -2.96 -2.68 9.90
C LEU A 54 -1.49 -2.60 10.33
N GLN A 55 -0.98 -3.70 10.90
CA GLN A 55 0.45 -3.84 11.17
C GLN A 55 1.16 -4.31 9.90
N ILE A 56 2.11 -3.50 9.44
CA ILE A 56 2.90 -3.74 8.23
C ILE A 56 4.38 -3.77 8.62
N THR A 57 5.12 -4.70 8.02
CA THR A 57 6.58 -4.81 8.15
C THR A 57 7.28 -3.84 7.19
N ALA A 58 8.58 -3.56 7.41
CA ALA A 58 9.36 -2.67 6.54
C ALA A 58 9.43 -3.17 5.08
N GLY A 59 9.45 -4.49 4.87
CA GLY A 59 9.44 -5.10 3.53
C GLY A 59 8.12 -4.88 2.81
N GLU A 60 7.01 -5.16 3.50
CA GLU A 60 5.66 -4.95 2.96
C GLU A 60 5.38 -3.47 2.64
N GLN A 61 5.82 -2.54 3.50
CA GLN A 61 5.68 -1.10 3.23
C GLN A 61 6.44 -0.68 1.96
N ARG A 62 7.64 -1.25 1.73
CA ARG A 62 8.41 -1.00 0.51
C ARG A 62 7.67 -1.50 -0.73
N GLN A 63 7.05 -2.68 -0.65
CA GLN A 63 6.22 -3.23 -1.74
C GLN A 63 5.01 -2.34 -2.00
N ILE A 64 4.23 -1.97 -0.98
CA ILE A 64 3.09 -1.06 -1.13
C ILE A 64 3.51 0.24 -1.82
N ARG A 65 4.64 0.82 -1.43
CA ARG A 65 5.14 2.05 -2.04
C ARG A 65 5.52 1.83 -3.52
N LYS A 66 6.10 0.68 -3.87
CA LYS A 66 6.44 0.31 -5.25
C LYS A 66 5.16 0.13 -6.09
N ALA A 67 4.17 -0.60 -5.57
CA ALA A 67 2.85 -0.78 -6.18
C ALA A 67 2.16 0.57 -6.46
N LEU A 68 2.08 1.43 -5.45
CA LEU A 68 1.45 2.75 -5.56
C LEU A 68 2.20 3.66 -6.55
N ASN A 69 3.53 3.62 -6.57
CA ASN A 69 4.31 4.38 -7.54
C ASN A 69 4.07 3.90 -8.97
N ARG A 70 3.92 2.60 -9.20
CA ARG A 70 3.52 2.05 -10.51
C ARG A 70 2.13 2.53 -10.91
N LEU A 71 1.16 2.46 -9.99
CA LEU A 71 -0.20 2.94 -10.23
C LEU A 71 -0.21 4.44 -10.55
N ARG A 72 0.56 5.26 -9.81
CA ARG A 72 0.79 6.68 -10.11
C ARG A 72 1.33 6.90 -11.51
N SER A 73 2.39 6.19 -11.90
CA SER A 73 2.98 6.32 -13.23
C SER A 73 2.00 5.94 -14.34
N LYS A 74 1.14 4.93 -14.14
CA LYS A 74 0.08 4.57 -15.11
C LYS A 74 -0.97 5.67 -15.24
N TYR A 75 -1.39 6.28 -14.13
CA TYR A 75 -2.35 7.40 -14.15
C TYR A 75 -1.76 8.65 -14.79
N LEU A 76 -0.50 8.97 -14.51
CA LEU A 76 0.22 10.08 -15.14
C LEU A 76 0.40 9.84 -16.65
N ALA A 77 0.77 8.61 -17.05
CA ALA A 77 0.87 8.25 -18.47
C ALA A 77 -0.48 8.34 -19.20
N ALA A 78 -1.59 8.08 -18.50
CA ALA A 78 -2.94 8.25 -19.02
C ALA A 78 -3.47 9.71 -18.95
N GLY A 79 -2.66 10.67 -18.49
CA GLY A 79 -3.05 12.08 -18.36
C GLY A 79 -4.09 12.35 -17.28
N ARG A 80 -4.23 11.48 -16.28
CA ARG A 80 -5.20 11.62 -15.17
C ARG A 80 -4.54 12.17 -13.91
N TYR A 81 -5.33 12.86 -13.09
CA TYR A 81 -4.91 13.40 -11.80
C TYR A 81 -4.54 12.30 -10.80
N SER A 82 -3.37 12.43 -10.19
CA SER A 82 -2.82 11.49 -9.19
C SER A 82 -2.99 11.95 -7.74
N ASP A 83 -3.67 13.06 -7.47
CA ASP A 83 -3.76 13.66 -6.13
C ASP A 83 -4.23 12.68 -5.04
N GLY A 84 -5.18 11.81 -5.39
CA GLY A 84 -5.62 10.73 -4.50
C GLY A 84 -4.51 9.71 -4.19
N ILE A 85 -3.71 9.36 -5.20
CA ILE A 85 -2.57 8.43 -5.09
C ILE A 85 -1.45 9.07 -4.27
N ASP A 86 -1.13 10.33 -4.55
CA ASP A 86 -0.08 11.07 -3.86
C ASP A 86 -0.37 11.20 -2.37
N LYS A 87 -1.63 11.48 -2.01
CA LYS A 87 -2.06 11.53 -0.60
C LYS A 87 -1.86 10.19 0.12
N VAL A 88 -2.17 9.07 -0.55
CA VAL A 88 -1.99 7.72 0.01
C VAL A 88 -0.51 7.36 0.10
N ILE A 89 0.31 7.70 -0.90
CA ILE A 89 1.78 7.50 -0.86
C ILE A 89 2.38 8.24 0.33
N ILE A 90 1.99 9.51 0.56
CA ILE A 90 2.46 10.29 1.71
C ILE A 90 2.04 9.62 3.02
N GLN A 91 0.81 9.11 3.11
CA GLN A 91 0.31 8.44 4.31
C GLN A 91 1.01 7.11 4.59
N VAL A 92 1.40 6.37 3.55
CA VAL A 92 2.20 5.14 3.67
C VAL A 92 3.66 5.46 3.99
N ALA A 93 4.21 6.55 3.45
CA ALA A 93 5.59 6.96 3.70
C ALA A 93 5.78 7.51 5.11
N LYS A 94 4.74 8.03 5.75
CA LYS A 94 4.79 8.50 7.14
C LYS A 94 5.11 7.33 8.08
N PRO A 95 6.25 7.34 8.78
CA PRO A 95 6.53 6.35 9.80
C PRO A 95 5.57 6.62 10.96
N ASN A 96 4.55 5.78 11.14
CA ASN A 96 3.68 5.85 12.32
C ASN A 96 4.41 5.30 13.54
N THR A 97 5.50 5.95 13.93
CA THR A 97 6.27 5.72 15.16
C THR A 97 5.67 6.47 16.36
N SER A 98 4.57 7.19 16.19
CA SER A 98 3.94 7.93 17.28
C SER A 98 2.66 7.23 17.76
N ARG A 99 2.78 6.50 18.88
CA ARG A 99 1.78 6.62 19.94
C ARG A 99 1.92 8.05 20.45
N HIS A 100 0.95 8.92 20.22
CA HIS A 100 0.79 10.23 20.86
C HIS A 100 2.08 11.01 21.19
N MET A 101 2.42 12.00 20.38
CA MET A 101 3.00 13.24 20.92
C MET A 101 2.06 14.37 20.56
N PHE A 102 1.20 14.70 21.51
CA PHE A 102 0.53 16.00 21.61
C PHE A 102 1.58 17.02 22.01
N TRP A 103 1.62 18.17 21.32
CA TRP A 103 1.94 19.47 21.91
C TRP A 103 1.04 20.50 21.25
#